data_AF-A0AAF0XHF5-F1
#
_entry.id   AF-A0AAF0XHF5-F1
#
_cell.length_a   1.000
_cell.length_b   1.000
_cell.length_c   1.000
_cell.angle_alpha   90.00
_cell.angle_beta   90.00
_cell.angle_gamma   90.00
#
_symmetry.space_group_name_H-M   'P 1'
#
loop_
_entity.id
_entity.type
_entity.pdbx_description
1 polymer ?
#
loop_
_entity_poly.entity_id
_entity_poly.type
_entity_poly.pdbx_seq_one_letter_code
_entity_poly.pdbx_strand_id
1 'polypeptide(L)'
;MPSSSESPPDSSTSKSPPSSPTPSSDQSPPTPSSSQSPPGSSEPPSSESPPPSPSSSQSPPASPSSDQSPPSSSTPPSQPSPSANTPTSSSNVGFNSTGSSTVNTGVNVGGSGSASISINISFKGSFSRVFAFGGSYTDTGNAQAMGALSNFFFGANSPYGKTGFGRPSNRMSDGRLVLDFLCDALALPPPQPYKSATADFSGGVNFALAGATSLGSDIFAKYKIGLNLAWKMHLSMKMQIDWFNTYYQQKICKGQDLQTCKPDFENALFWIGEMGVNDYSRSFKTSISMQMLTDSCILHINQLLMTLLQNGARYIVVQGLPPVGCLSSGVSLCPLKNLDKMGCVTIINTAIMMHNQILQKKIEGFQRQYPDRAIIYGDSWNAYMAILASPQKYQIQEPFKACCGARDGLFNFNQHSFCGFPGTTTCPDPSKYVNWDGIHLTEAMHKHITQLLLHGGFCHPSFDTIVKKKLGT
;
A
#
# COMPACT_ATOMS: atom_id res chain seq x y z
N MET A 1 55.78 21.32 65.91
CA MET A 1 55.56 22.34 66.97
C MET A 1 54.46 23.30 66.52
N PRO A 2 53.70 23.92 67.45
CA PRO A 2 52.24 24.00 67.29
C PRO A 2 51.61 25.39 67.54
N SER A 3 50.31 25.49 67.25
CA SER A 3 49.31 26.25 68.06
C SER A 3 47.89 25.88 67.57
N SER A 4 47.11 25.10 68.33
CA SER A 4 46.11 25.52 69.33
C SER A 4 44.80 26.02 68.67
N SER A 5 43.64 25.32 68.65
CA SER A 5 42.81 24.62 69.68
C SER A 5 41.80 25.52 70.40
N GLU A 6 40.49 25.30 70.19
CA GLU A 6 39.45 25.10 71.22
C GLU A 6 38.07 24.76 70.58
N SER A 7 37.06 24.38 71.38
CA SER A 7 35.81 23.70 70.92
C SER A 7 34.52 24.28 71.56
N PRO A 8 33.39 23.54 71.72
CA PRO A 8 32.11 23.77 71.00
C PRO A 8 30.97 24.31 71.92
N PRO A 9 29.67 24.27 71.53
CA PRO A 9 28.87 23.05 71.73
C PRO A 9 27.72 22.80 70.70
N ASP A 10 27.00 21.69 70.91
CA ASP A 10 25.87 21.16 70.11
C ASP A 10 24.60 22.02 70.04
N SER A 11 23.78 21.77 69.01
CA SER A 11 22.37 21.37 69.24
C SER A 11 21.72 20.70 68.02
N SER A 12 20.90 19.70 68.29
CA SER A 12 20.17 18.88 67.31
C SER A 12 18.77 19.43 66.99
N THR A 13 18.31 19.34 65.73
CA THR A 13 17.16 18.50 65.30
C THR A 13 16.62 18.85 63.91
N SER A 14 16.16 17.83 63.19
CA SER A 14 15.45 17.92 61.92
C SER A 14 13.93 18.09 62.11
N LYS A 15 13.24 18.87 61.25
CA LYS A 15 11.87 18.56 60.78
C LYS A 15 11.40 19.41 59.58
N SER A 16 10.40 18.84 58.89
CA SER A 16 9.86 19.22 57.57
C SER A 16 8.88 20.42 57.62
N PRO A 17 8.44 20.99 56.46
CA PRO A 17 7.60 22.20 56.41
C PRO A 17 6.11 21.95 56.74
N PRO A 18 5.32 23.01 57.03
CA PRO A 18 4.02 22.90 57.68
C PRO A 18 2.81 22.80 56.75
N SER A 19 1.70 22.28 57.31
CA SER A 19 0.37 22.20 56.70
C SER A 19 -0.59 23.23 57.30
N SER A 20 -1.45 23.82 56.44
CA SER A 20 -2.86 24.24 56.63
C SER A 20 -3.44 24.57 58.03
N PRO A 21 -4.39 25.54 58.07
CA PRO A 21 -5.58 25.43 58.93
C PRO A 21 -6.91 25.39 58.14
N THR A 22 -7.88 24.66 58.70
CA THR A 22 -9.31 24.62 58.30
C THR A 22 -10.13 25.54 59.22
N PRO A 23 -11.41 25.87 58.91
CA PRO A 23 -12.48 25.14 59.61
C PRO A 23 -13.77 24.85 58.79
N SER A 24 -14.60 23.98 59.37
CA SER A 24 -15.96 23.53 58.95
C SER A 24 -17.02 24.67 59.06
N SER A 25 -18.32 24.53 58.72
CA SER A 25 -19.20 23.35 58.62
C SER A 25 -20.55 23.65 57.90
N ASP A 26 -21.22 22.56 57.49
CA ASP A 26 -22.69 22.30 57.62
C ASP A 26 -23.73 22.56 56.50
N GLN A 27 -24.76 21.68 56.54
CA GLN A 27 -26.09 21.65 55.89
C GLN A 27 -26.29 21.25 54.41
N SER A 28 -27.05 20.15 54.24
CA SER A 28 -27.79 19.73 53.01
C SER A 28 -29.23 20.24 53.03
N PRO A 29 -29.94 20.36 51.89
CA PRO A 29 -31.10 19.48 51.62
C PRO A 29 -31.33 19.24 50.09
N PRO A 30 -32.51 18.78 49.58
CA PRO A 30 -32.92 17.37 49.64
C PRO A 30 -33.35 16.78 48.26
N THR A 31 -33.54 15.46 48.21
CA THR A 31 -34.34 14.76 47.17
C THR A 31 -35.84 14.85 47.44
N PRO A 32 -36.70 14.71 46.40
CA PRO A 32 -37.99 14.06 46.57
C PRO A 32 -38.22 12.89 45.60
N SER A 33 -39.05 11.93 46.01
CA SER A 33 -39.41 10.73 45.26
C SER A 33 -40.92 10.59 45.02
N SER A 34 -41.26 10.05 43.85
CA SER A 34 -42.45 9.21 43.55
C SER A 34 -43.89 9.71 43.78
N SER A 35 -44.69 9.72 42.71
CA SER A 35 -46.08 9.20 42.72
C SER A 35 -46.62 8.83 41.31
N GLN A 36 -46.89 7.53 41.13
CA GLN A 36 -47.99 6.81 40.44
C GLN A 36 -48.65 7.29 39.10
N SER A 37 -49.17 6.29 38.37
CA SER A 37 -49.61 6.27 36.95
C SER A 37 -51.17 6.29 36.78
N PRO A 38 -51.77 5.82 35.64
CA PRO A 38 -52.14 6.51 34.38
C PRO A 38 -53.71 6.49 34.19
N PRO A 39 -54.37 6.40 33.00
CA PRO A 39 -54.02 6.72 31.61
C PRO A 39 -55.01 7.72 30.92
N GLY A 40 -54.73 8.11 29.66
CA GLY A 40 -55.66 8.90 28.83
C GLY A 40 -55.38 8.78 27.33
N SER A 41 -56.39 8.41 26.56
CA SER A 41 -56.32 7.99 25.14
C SER A 41 -56.68 9.08 24.13
N SER A 42 -55.95 9.16 23.00
CA SER A 42 -56.53 9.42 21.66
C SER A 42 -55.48 9.32 20.52
N GLU A 43 -55.83 8.59 19.45
CA GLU A 43 -55.20 8.71 18.12
C GLU A 43 -55.73 9.97 17.39
N PRO A 44 -55.10 10.42 16.29
CA PRO A 44 -55.53 9.94 14.96
C PRO A 44 -54.38 9.61 13.99
N PRO A 45 -54.66 9.01 12.80
CA PRO A 45 -53.69 8.20 12.06
C PRO A 45 -53.23 8.74 10.69
N SER A 46 -52.36 7.94 10.04
CA SER A 46 -52.08 7.88 8.59
C SER A 46 -51.21 9.01 7.98
N SER A 47 -50.39 8.78 6.94
CA SER A 47 -50.25 7.60 6.06
C SER A 47 -48.79 7.40 5.60
N GLU A 48 -48.36 6.14 5.46
CA GLU A 48 -47.14 5.77 4.72
C GLU A 48 -47.49 5.60 3.24
N SER A 49 -46.61 6.09 2.34
CA SER A 49 -46.69 5.82 0.89
C SER A 49 -45.61 4.81 0.48
N PRO A 50 -45.96 3.64 -0.09
CA PRO A 50 -44.99 2.67 -0.56
C PRO A 50 -44.37 3.06 -1.92
N PRO A 51 -43.19 2.55 -2.27
CA PRO A 51 -42.51 2.85 -3.54
C PRO A 51 -43.14 2.11 -4.73
N PRO A 52 -43.07 2.68 -5.96
CA PRO A 52 -43.58 2.02 -7.15
C PRO A 52 -42.69 0.85 -7.59
N SER A 53 -43.30 -0.28 -7.90
CA SER A 53 -42.66 -1.42 -8.58
C SER A 53 -42.72 -1.26 -10.11
N PRO A 54 -41.79 -1.86 -10.89
CA PRO A 54 -41.67 -1.60 -12.32
C PRO A 54 -42.76 -2.29 -13.14
N SER A 55 -43.34 -1.57 -14.10
CA SER A 55 -44.30 -2.11 -15.06
C SER A 55 -43.60 -2.83 -16.22
N SER A 56 -44.16 -3.99 -16.59
CA SER A 56 -43.71 -4.86 -17.68
C SER A 56 -43.93 -4.25 -19.06
N SER A 57 -42.91 -4.33 -19.93
CA SER A 57 -43.04 -4.06 -21.37
C SER A 57 -43.66 -5.25 -22.11
N GLN A 58 -44.72 -5.00 -22.86
CA GLN A 58 -45.32 -5.99 -23.78
C GLN A 58 -44.59 -5.95 -25.13
N SER A 59 -44.36 -7.13 -25.73
CA SER A 59 -43.98 -7.30 -27.14
C SER A 59 -45.22 -7.51 -28.00
N PRO A 60 -45.19 -7.17 -29.30
CA PRO A 60 -45.61 -8.14 -30.33
C PRO A 60 -44.64 -8.09 -31.55
N PRO A 61 -44.92 -8.71 -32.72
CA PRO A 61 -44.32 -10.01 -33.07
C PRO A 61 -43.45 -9.97 -34.36
N ALA A 62 -43.04 -11.15 -34.84
CA ALA A 62 -41.90 -11.35 -35.74
C ALA A 62 -42.21 -11.47 -37.26
N SER A 63 -41.22 -11.08 -38.09
CA SER A 63 -40.71 -11.77 -39.31
C SER A 63 -41.64 -11.95 -40.53
N PRO A 64 -41.17 -12.31 -41.77
CA PRO A 64 -39.89 -12.97 -42.13
C PRO A 64 -39.14 -12.59 -43.45
N SER A 65 -37.92 -13.14 -43.63
CA SER A 65 -37.21 -13.52 -44.91
C SER A 65 -36.88 -12.44 -45.96
N SER A 66 -35.88 -12.52 -46.86
CA SER A 66 -34.86 -13.53 -47.29
C SER A 66 -33.68 -12.75 -47.92
N ASP A 67 -32.39 -13.04 -47.68
CA ASP A 67 -31.54 -14.16 -48.15
C ASP A 67 -30.96 -14.01 -49.59
N GLN A 68 -29.73 -14.52 -49.79
CA GLN A 68 -28.94 -14.73 -51.04
C GLN A 68 -28.00 -13.66 -51.64
N SER A 69 -26.85 -14.18 -52.11
CA SER A 69 -25.79 -13.66 -53.00
C SER A 69 -24.97 -14.88 -53.47
N PRO A 70 -24.04 -14.82 -54.46
CA PRO A 70 -23.96 -14.10 -55.75
C PRO A 70 -23.99 -15.13 -56.93
N PRO A 71 -23.45 -14.89 -58.17
CA PRO A 71 -22.01 -15.18 -58.42
C PRO A 71 -21.25 -14.52 -59.63
N SER A 72 -19.92 -14.36 -59.46
CA SER A 72 -18.77 -14.66 -60.38
C SER A 72 -18.53 -14.10 -61.82
N SER A 73 -17.23 -13.90 -62.09
CA SER A 73 -16.46 -13.94 -63.39
C SER A 73 -16.45 -12.65 -64.26
N SER A 74 -15.41 -12.29 -65.03
CA SER A 74 -14.19 -13.00 -65.52
C SER A 74 -12.98 -12.06 -65.83
N THR A 75 -11.81 -12.64 -66.17
CA THR A 75 -10.51 -12.05 -66.62
C THR A 75 -10.00 -12.89 -67.83
N PRO A 76 -8.74 -12.82 -68.38
CA PRO A 76 -7.58 -11.90 -68.25
C PRO A 76 -7.37 -11.17 -69.62
N PRO A 77 -6.22 -11.08 -70.35
CA PRO A 77 -4.75 -11.18 -70.12
C PRO A 77 -4.02 -9.80 -70.33
N SER A 78 -2.69 -9.59 -70.41
CA SER A 78 -1.53 -10.44 -70.78
C SER A 78 -0.20 -10.05 -70.06
N GLN A 79 0.94 -10.50 -70.60
CA GLN A 79 2.35 -10.40 -70.13
C GLN A 79 3.25 -9.69 -71.19
N PRO A 80 4.61 -9.50 -71.07
CA PRO A 80 5.59 -10.23 -70.22
C PRO A 80 6.73 -9.42 -69.52
N SER A 81 7.57 -10.16 -68.78
CA SER A 81 8.83 -9.75 -68.09
C SER A 81 10.09 -9.86 -69.00
N PRO A 82 11.34 -9.61 -68.52
CA PRO A 82 12.12 -10.70 -67.88
C PRO A 82 13.25 -10.35 -66.85
N SER A 83 13.61 -11.33 -65.99
CA SER A 83 14.96 -11.71 -65.47
C SER A 83 15.86 -10.72 -64.68
N ALA A 84 16.79 -11.10 -63.78
CA ALA A 84 17.09 -12.30 -62.94
C ALA A 84 18.12 -11.84 -61.85
N ASN A 85 18.39 -12.47 -60.70
CA ASN A 85 19.00 -13.79 -60.46
C ASN A 85 19.00 -14.12 -58.93
N THR A 86 19.18 -15.39 -58.58
CA THR A 86 19.44 -15.91 -57.20
C THR A 86 20.86 -16.57 -57.18
N PRO A 87 21.45 -16.93 -56.01
CA PRO A 87 21.11 -18.21 -55.39
C PRO A 87 21.08 -18.27 -53.85
N THR A 88 20.23 -19.18 -53.41
CA THR A 88 20.00 -19.76 -52.07
C THR A 88 21.22 -20.35 -51.36
N SER A 89 21.20 -20.34 -50.03
CA SER A 89 21.20 -21.61 -49.26
C SER A 89 20.49 -21.41 -47.91
N SER A 90 19.92 -22.49 -47.36
CA SER A 90 19.00 -22.44 -46.23
C SER A 90 19.16 -23.66 -45.31
N SER A 91 19.09 -23.45 -44.00
CA SER A 91 18.90 -24.53 -43.03
C SER A 91 18.09 -24.03 -41.82
N ASN A 92 16.82 -24.41 -41.79
CA ASN A 92 15.96 -24.23 -40.61
C ASN A 92 16.36 -25.22 -39.51
N VAL A 93 16.47 -24.74 -38.27
CA VAL A 93 16.26 -25.56 -37.08
C VAL A 93 15.30 -24.80 -36.17
N GLY A 94 14.12 -25.37 -35.93
CA GLY A 94 13.13 -24.75 -35.06
C GLY A 94 13.54 -24.85 -33.60
N PHE A 95 13.29 -23.79 -32.82
CA PHE A 95 13.47 -23.83 -31.36
C PHE A 95 12.13 -23.59 -30.66
N ASN A 96 11.58 -24.66 -30.12
CA ASN A 96 10.42 -24.64 -29.24
C ASN A 96 10.96 -24.76 -27.80
N SER A 97 11.07 -23.64 -27.07
CA SER A 97 11.54 -23.64 -25.67
C SER A 97 11.14 -22.39 -24.92
N THR A 98 10.44 -22.58 -23.79
CA THR A 98 10.11 -21.56 -22.80
C THR A 98 11.34 -21.21 -21.95
N GLY A 99 12.15 -20.26 -22.42
CA GLY A 99 13.36 -19.79 -21.73
C GLY A 99 13.11 -18.67 -20.71
N SER A 100 12.97 -19.02 -19.43
CA SER A 100 13.00 -18.04 -18.33
C SER A 100 14.35 -17.32 -18.28
N SER A 101 14.37 -16.03 -18.59
CA SER A 101 15.59 -15.22 -18.64
C SER A 101 15.77 -14.45 -17.33
N THR A 102 16.53 -15.01 -16.38
CA THR A 102 16.97 -14.30 -15.17
C THR A 102 18.10 -13.34 -15.49
N VAL A 103 17.86 -12.03 -15.37
CA VAL A 103 18.93 -11.02 -15.46
C VAL A 103 19.53 -10.79 -14.07
N ASN A 104 20.86 -10.80 -14.00
CA ASN A 104 21.62 -10.56 -12.78
C ASN A 104 22.27 -9.17 -12.86
N THR A 105 21.68 -8.16 -12.23
CA THR A 105 22.18 -6.76 -12.21
C THR A 105 23.32 -6.60 -11.20
N GLY A 106 24.43 -7.33 -11.43
CA GLY A 106 25.59 -7.32 -10.56
C GLY A 106 26.42 -6.04 -10.65
N VAL A 107 26.30 -5.15 -9.66
CA VAL A 107 27.40 -4.25 -9.30
C VAL A 107 28.34 -5.02 -8.39
N ASN A 108 29.56 -5.30 -8.86
CA ASN A 108 30.49 -6.17 -8.17
C ASN A 108 31.21 -5.42 -7.03
N VAL A 109 30.74 -5.59 -5.80
CA VAL A 109 31.42 -5.12 -4.57
C VAL A 109 31.69 -6.34 -3.70
N GLY A 110 32.97 -6.59 -3.40
CA GLY A 110 33.38 -7.77 -2.65
C GLY A 110 32.89 -7.75 -1.20
N GLY A 111 32.03 -8.71 -0.85
CA GLY A 111 31.52 -8.93 0.51
C GLY A 111 30.64 -10.17 0.54
N SER A 112 30.74 -10.96 1.61
CA SER A 112 30.11 -12.29 1.78
C SER A 112 28.71 -12.42 1.14
N GLY A 113 28.58 -13.36 0.19
CA GLY A 113 27.45 -13.41 -0.74
C GLY A 113 26.07 -13.61 -0.10
N SER A 114 25.22 -12.58 -0.21
CA SER A 114 23.77 -12.77 -0.24
C SER A 114 23.35 -13.10 -1.67
N ALA A 115 22.63 -14.20 -1.88
CA ALA A 115 22.21 -14.61 -3.22
C ALA A 115 21.28 -13.57 -3.84
N SER A 116 21.57 -13.09 -5.05
CA SER A 116 20.80 -12.04 -5.70
C SER A 116 19.34 -12.46 -5.88
N ILE A 117 18.44 -11.69 -5.26
CA ILE A 117 17.03 -12.02 -5.11
C ILE A 117 16.30 -11.66 -6.43
N SER A 118 16.45 -12.48 -7.48
CA SER A 118 15.88 -12.19 -8.82
C SER A 118 14.42 -12.64 -8.97
N ILE A 119 13.65 -11.95 -9.83
CA ILE A 119 12.34 -12.39 -10.32
C ILE A 119 12.44 -12.67 -11.83
N ASN A 120 11.56 -13.50 -12.39
CA ASN A 120 11.57 -13.80 -13.82
C ASN A 120 10.98 -12.63 -14.62
N ILE A 121 11.56 -12.33 -15.78
CA ILE A 121 10.99 -11.36 -16.72
C ILE A 121 9.86 -12.03 -17.49
N SER A 122 8.64 -11.93 -16.97
CA SER A 122 7.44 -12.62 -17.48
C SER A 122 6.56 -11.77 -18.39
N PHE A 123 6.66 -10.43 -18.30
CA PHE A 123 5.68 -9.49 -18.88
C PHE A 123 6.34 -8.37 -19.70
N LYS A 124 7.57 -8.61 -20.20
CA LYS A 124 8.34 -7.65 -20.99
C LYS A 124 7.54 -7.10 -22.18
N GLY A 125 7.51 -5.78 -22.30
CA GLY A 125 6.85 -5.08 -23.41
C GLY A 125 5.32 -5.01 -23.32
N SER A 126 4.70 -5.53 -22.25
CA SER A 126 3.25 -5.42 -22.06
C SER A 126 2.82 -3.97 -21.83
N PHE A 127 3.59 -3.20 -21.07
CA PHE A 127 3.34 -1.79 -20.78
C PHE A 127 4.59 -0.96 -21.09
N SER A 128 4.41 0.33 -21.38
CA SER A 128 5.52 1.27 -21.63
C SER A 128 5.92 2.09 -20.40
N ARG A 129 4.99 2.27 -19.45
CA ARG A 129 5.15 3.15 -18.27
C ARG A 129 4.39 2.60 -17.07
N VAL A 130 4.87 2.91 -15.87
CA VAL A 130 4.18 2.60 -14.60
C VAL A 130 3.92 3.89 -13.82
N PHE A 131 2.66 4.13 -13.44
CA PHE A 131 2.28 5.19 -12.52
C PHE A 131 1.87 4.58 -11.18
N ALA A 132 2.46 5.02 -10.08
CA ALA A 132 2.27 4.41 -8.77
C ALA A 132 1.71 5.37 -7.73
N PHE A 133 0.89 4.85 -6.82
CA PHE A 133 0.25 5.51 -5.67
C PHE A 133 0.31 4.57 -4.48
N GLY A 134 0.25 5.05 -3.24
CA GLY A 134 0.39 4.16 -2.07
C GLY A 134 0.99 4.82 -0.83
N GLY A 135 1.36 4.00 0.15
CA GLY A 135 2.05 4.43 1.36
C GLY A 135 3.54 4.12 1.30
N SER A 136 4.09 3.66 2.43
CA SER A 136 5.52 3.40 2.60
C SER A 136 6.03 2.11 1.94
N TYR A 137 5.15 1.17 1.55
CA TYR A 137 5.58 -0.04 0.81
C TYR A 137 5.58 0.19 -0.71
N THR A 138 5.18 1.40 -1.15
CA THR A 138 5.21 1.82 -2.56
C THR A 138 6.08 3.07 -2.79
N ASP A 139 6.28 3.95 -1.79
CA ASP A 139 7.11 5.17 -1.94
C ASP A 139 8.60 4.86 -2.22
N THR A 140 9.14 5.46 -3.28
CA THR A 140 10.54 5.36 -3.71
C THR A 140 11.38 6.63 -3.44
N GLY A 141 10.81 7.62 -2.75
CA GLY A 141 11.56 8.77 -2.19
C GLY A 141 10.81 10.10 -2.06
N ASN A 142 9.49 10.16 -2.24
CA ASN A 142 8.70 11.38 -2.07
C ASN A 142 8.75 11.90 -0.63
N ALA A 143 8.57 11.03 0.37
CA ALA A 143 8.66 11.42 1.77
C ALA A 143 10.06 11.99 2.13
N GLN A 144 11.13 11.42 1.56
CA GLN A 144 12.48 11.94 1.73
C GLN A 144 12.65 13.32 1.08
N ALA A 145 12.22 13.46 -0.17
CA ALA A 145 12.32 14.72 -0.92
C ALA A 145 11.51 15.86 -0.28
N MET A 146 10.43 15.55 0.44
CA MET A 146 9.67 16.51 1.25
C MET A 146 10.27 16.78 2.64
N GLY A 147 11.37 16.12 3.03
CA GLY A 147 11.94 16.22 4.37
C GLY A 147 11.05 15.60 5.47
N ALA A 148 10.03 14.81 5.13
CA ALA A 148 9.15 14.16 6.10
C ALA A 148 9.91 13.21 7.03
N LEU A 149 10.98 12.61 6.51
CA LEU A 149 11.85 11.66 7.19
C LEU A 149 13.00 12.35 7.93
N SER A 150 13.15 13.67 7.89
CA SER A 150 14.32 14.38 8.44
C SER A 150 14.60 14.11 9.93
N ASN A 151 13.58 13.78 10.73
CA ASN A 151 13.70 13.43 12.15
C ASN A 151 13.76 11.91 12.42
N PHE A 152 13.84 11.08 11.37
CA PHE A 152 13.84 9.63 11.45
C PHE A 152 14.97 9.06 10.59
N PHE A 153 15.70 8.06 11.07
CA PHE A 153 16.76 7.39 10.29
C PHE A 153 16.21 6.42 9.21
N PHE A 154 15.04 6.74 8.63
CA PHE A 154 14.28 5.92 7.69
C PHE A 154 14.70 6.15 6.23
N GLY A 155 14.89 5.06 5.47
CA GLY A 155 14.99 5.02 4.00
C GLY A 155 16.24 5.65 3.37
N ALA A 156 16.56 6.88 3.76
CA ALA A 156 17.69 7.68 3.28
C ALA A 156 18.97 7.49 4.11
N ASN A 157 18.91 6.72 5.19
CA ASN A 157 20.04 6.44 6.08
C ASN A 157 20.34 4.94 6.11
N SER A 158 21.59 4.58 6.45
CA SER A 158 21.94 3.20 6.78
C SER A 158 21.10 2.73 7.98
N PRO A 159 20.56 1.50 7.99
CA PRO A 159 20.88 0.36 7.12
C PRO A 159 19.85 0.09 6.00
N TYR A 160 18.99 1.05 5.66
CA TYR A 160 18.02 0.88 4.57
C TYR A 160 18.72 0.67 3.22
N GLY A 161 18.15 -0.16 2.35
CA GLY A 161 18.74 -0.52 1.06
C GLY A 161 19.98 -1.42 1.09
N LYS A 162 20.41 -1.96 2.26
CA LYS A 162 21.59 -2.83 2.40
C LYS A 162 21.62 -4.06 1.49
N THR A 163 20.47 -4.61 1.09
CA THR A 163 20.36 -5.88 0.36
C THR A 163 20.40 -5.66 -1.15
N GLY A 164 19.31 -5.17 -1.77
CA GLY A 164 19.24 -5.01 -3.22
C GLY A 164 20.03 -3.82 -3.81
N PHE A 165 20.42 -2.83 -2.99
CA PHE A 165 21.11 -1.62 -3.46
C PHE A 165 22.52 -1.43 -2.88
N GLY A 166 22.87 -2.11 -1.79
CA GLY A 166 24.14 -1.94 -1.05
C GLY A 166 24.32 -0.55 -0.41
N ARG A 167 23.29 0.30 -0.42
CA ARG A 167 23.30 1.70 0.05
C ARG A 167 21.88 2.21 0.30
N PRO A 168 21.68 3.32 1.04
CA PRO A 168 20.37 3.95 1.20
C PRO A 168 19.66 4.19 -0.12
N SER A 169 18.39 3.79 -0.18
CA SER A 169 17.60 3.69 -1.42
C SER A 169 16.30 4.51 -1.40
N ASN A 170 16.08 5.27 -0.33
CA ASN A 170 14.85 6.01 0.03
C ASN A 170 13.59 5.14 0.19
N ARG A 171 13.71 3.82 0.11
CA ARG A 171 12.63 2.85 0.33
C ARG A 171 12.59 2.43 1.79
N MET A 172 11.41 2.15 2.31
CA MET A 172 11.23 1.70 3.70
C MET A 172 11.49 0.19 3.85
N SER A 173 12.64 -0.28 3.39
CA SER A 173 13.03 -1.69 3.44
C SER A 173 14.56 -1.84 3.46
N ASP A 174 15.07 -3.04 3.70
CA ASP A 174 16.46 -3.38 3.43
C ASP A 174 16.77 -3.39 1.92
N GLY A 175 15.77 -3.26 1.05
CA GLY A 175 15.98 -3.16 -0.39
C GLY A 175 14.72 -2.82 -1.19
N ARG A 176 14.42 -3.66 -2.18
CA ARG A 176 13.36 -3.49 -3.17
C ARG A 176 11.96 -3.74 -2.59
N LEU A 177 11.00 -2.98 -3.10
CA LEU A 177 9.58 -3.04 -2.79
C LEU A 177 8.82 -3.89 -3.83
N VAL A 178 7.53 -4.16 -3.58
CA VAL A 178 6.66 -4.88 -4.54
C VAL A 178 6.66 -4.20 -5.91
N LEU A 179 6.64 -2.86 -5.93
CA LEU A 179 6.69 -2.04 -7.13
C LEU A 179 7.99 -2.23 -7.95
N ASP A 180 9.14 -2.42 -7.29
CA ASP A 180 10.40 -2.66 -7.99
C ASP A 180 10.40 -4.03 -8.68
N PHE A 181 9.97 -5.07 -7.96
CA PHE A 181 9.86 -6.42 -8.53
C PHE A 181 8.81 -6.52 -9.65
N LEU A 182 7.75 -5.70 -9.60
CA LEU A 182 6.81 -5.53 -10.71
C LEU A 182 7.51 -4.95 -11.94
N CYS A 183 8.30 -3.89 -11.76
CA CYS A 183 9.06 -3.26 -12.84
C CYS A 183 10.13 -4.21 -13.42
N ASP A 184 10.82 -4.99 -12.58
CA ASP A 184 11.72 -6.07 -13.01
C ASP A 184 10.98 -7.08 -13.91
N ALA A 185 9.79 -7.56 -13.50
CA ALA A 185 8.98 -8.51 -14.27
C ALA A 185 8.45 -7.94 -15.59
N LEU A 186 8.21 -6.63 -15.64
CA LEU A 186 7.83 -5.86 -16.84
C LEU A 186 9.01 -5.49 -17.75
N ALA A 187 10.25 -5.70 -17.29
CA ALA A 187 11.47 -5.15 -17.89
C ALA A 187 11.42 -3.62 -18.11
N LEU A 188 10.87 -2.89 -17.13
CA LEU A 188 10.82 -1.43 -17.08
C LEU A 188 11.69 -0.89 -15.93
N PRO A 189 12.24 0.33 -16.02
CA PRO A 189 12.85 0.98 -14.87
C PRO A 189 11.77 1.30 -13.82
N PRO A 190 12.05 1.17 -12.50
CA PRO A 190 11.13 1.59 -11.46
C PRO A 190 10.80 3.10 -11.56
N PRO A 191 9.52 3.49 -11.39
CA PRO A 191 9.11 4.88 -11.57
C PRO A 191 9.71 5.79 -10.49
N GLN A 192 10.16 6.96 -10.93
CA GLN A 192 10.83 7.94 -10.06
C GLN A 192 9.83 8.71 -9.19
N PRO A 193 10.20 9.09 -7.95
CA PRO A 193 9.33 9.86 -7.07
C PRO A 193 9.05 11.26 -7.65
N TYR A 194 7.77 11.63 -7.73
CA TYR A 194 7.29 12.91 -8.25
C TYR A 194 7.98 14.15 -7.66
N LYS A 195 8.42 14.08 -6.41
CA LYS A 195 9.10 15.18 -5.71
C LYS A 195 10.61 15.26 -5.93
N SER A 196 11.20 14.38 -6.73
CA SER A 196 12.60 14.51 -7.15
C SER A 196 12.76 15.65 -8.15
N ALA A 197 13.68 16.58 -7.87
CA ALA A 197 13.99 17.71 -8.73
C ALA A 197 14.75 17.31 -10.03
N THR A 198 15.33 16.11 -10.07
CA THR A 198 16.19 15.61 -11.17
C THR A 198 15.66 14.34 -11.82
N ALA A 199 14.42 13.94 -11.53
CA ALA A 199 13.84 12.72 -12.08
C ALA A 199 13.50 12.85 -13.56
N ASP A 200 13.88 11.83 -14.34
CA ASP A 200 13.22 11.51 -15.60
C ASP A 200 11.93 10.73 -15.31
N PHE A 201 10.83 11.18 -15.91
CA PHE A 201 9.50 10.59 -15.80
C PHE A 201 9.08 9.82 -17.07
N SER A 202 10.00 9.60 -18.01
CA SER A 202 9.77 8.82 -19.24
C SER A 202 9.15 7.45 -18.94
N GLY A 203 9.73 6.67 -18.02
CA GLY A 203 9.21 5.37 -17.54
C GLY A 203 7.95 5.44 -16.67
N GLY A 204 7.45 6.64 -16.36
CA GLY A 204 6.31 6.88 -15.47
C GLY A 204 6.71 7.59 -14.16
N VAL A 205 5.78 7.68 -13.21
CA VAL A 205 5.90 8.50 -12.00
C VAL A 205 5.36 7.78 -10.77
N ASN A 206 6.09 7.84 -9.67
CA ASN A 206 5.62 7.41 -8.38
C ASN A 206 5.10 8.61 -7.56
N PHE A 207 3.81 8.59 -7.25
CA PHE A 207 3.12 9.55 -6.38
C PHE A 207 2.89 9.02 -4.95
N ALA A 208 3.25 7.75 -4.67
CA ALA A 208 3.13 7.16 -3.33
C ALA A 208 3.93 7.96 -2.29
N LEU A 209 3.44 7.99 -1.06
CA LEU A 209 3.95 8.89 -0.02
C LEU A 209 3.99 8.18 1.33
N ALA A 210 5.19 7.85 1.81
CA ALA A 210 5.38 7.21 3.10
C ALA A 210 4.81 8.07 4.24
N GLY A 211 4.09 7.45 5.17
CA GLY A 211 3.43 8.16 6.27
C GLY A 211 2.14 8.91 5.91
N ALA A 212 1.67 8.87 4.66
CA ALA A 212 0.40 9.47 4.25
C ALA A 212 -0.82 8.70 4.80
N THR A 213 -1.81 9.45 5.26
CA THR A 213 -3.04 8.92 5.90
C THR A 213 -4.31 9.42 5.23
N SER A 214 -5.42 8.72 5.43
CA SER A 214 -6.75 9.14 4.93
C SER A 214 -7.39 10.19 5.83
N LEU A 215 -7.07 10.18 7.13
CA LEU A 215 -7.59 11.14 8.10
C LEU A 215 -6.73 12.40 8.26
N GLY A 216 -7.40 13.49 8.65
CA GLY A 216 -6.79 14.77 9.01
C GLY A 216 -6.02 14.73 10.34
N SER A 217 -5.08 15.67 10.51
CA SER A 217 -4.30 15.81 11.75
C SER A 217 -5.15 16.20 12.97
N ASP A 218 -6.29 16.85 12.75
CA ASP A 218 -7.30 17.19 13.75
C ASP A 218 -7.92 15.94 14.39
N ILE A 219 -8.27 14.94 13.57
CA ILE A 219 -8.80 13.66 14.04
C ILE A 219 -7.74 12.91 14.83
N PHE A 220 -6.49 12.87 14.34
CA PHE A 220 -5.41 12.22 15.07
C PHE A 220 -5.14 12.89 16.42
N ALA A 221 -5.10 14.23 16.48
CA ALA A 221 -4.98 14.96 17.74
C ALA A 221 -6.13 14.65 18.72
N LYS A 222 -7.38 14.66 18.23
CA LYS A 222 -8.59 14.33 19.02
C LYS A 222 -8.52 12.94 19.66
N TYR A 223 -8.07 11.93 18.92
CA TYR A 223 -7.95 10.55 19.40
C TYR A 223 -6.58 10.23 20.04
N LYS A 224 -5.72 11.24 20.26
CA LYS A 224 -4.35 11.12 20.79
C LYS A 224 -3.45 10.18 19.97
N ILE A 225 -3.80 9.96 18.70
CA ILE A 225 -3.02 9.18 17.74
C ILE A 225 -1.77 9.98 17.38
N GLY A 226 -0.60 9.34 17.46
CA GLY A 226 0.65 9.90 16.96
C GLY A 226 1.35 10.90 17.89
N LEU A 227 0.89 11.13 19.13
CA LEU A 227 1.50 12.09 20.07
C LEU A 227 2.99 11.83 20.45
N ASN A 228 3.59 10.72 20.00
CA ASN A 228 5.02 10.39 20.19
C ASN A 228 5.79 10.14 18.88
N LEU A 229 5.14 10.13 17.71
CA LEU A 229 5.83 9.96 16.42
C LEU A 229 6.04 11.36 15.80
N ALA A 230 7.29 11.78 15.66
CA ALA A 230 7.72 13.14 15.27
C ALA A 230 7.36 13.63 13.84
N TRP A 231 6.28 13.12 13.24
CA TRP A 231 5.71 13.58 11.96
C TRP A 231 5.01 14.93 12.14
N LYS A 232 5.80 16.01 12.26
CA LYS A 232 5.30 17.39 12.34
C LYS A 232 4.59 17.85 11.06
N MET A 233 4.75 17.14 9.95
CA MET A 233 4.13 17.44 8.66
C MET A 233 2.91 16.54 8.43
N HIS A 234 1.76 17.16 8.14
CA HIS A 234 0.57 16.44 7.73
C HIS A 234 0.74 15.93 6.29
N LEU A 235 0.78 14.60 6.13
CA LEU A 235 0.80 13.93 4.84
C LEU A 235 -0.54 13.24 4.62
N SER A 236 -1.25 13.61 3.56
CA SER A 236 -2.57 13.05 3.21
C SER A 236 -2.51 12.24 1.93
N MET A 237 -3.31 11.17 1.85
CA MET A 237 -3.57 10.44 0.61
C MET A 237 -4.05 11.36 -0.53
N LYS A 238 -4.83 12.41 -0.22
CA LYS A 238 -5.30 13.38 -1.22
C LYS A 238 -4.16 14.07 -1.96
N MET A 239 -3.00 14.29 -1.31
CA MET A 239 -1.85 14.95 -1.93
C MET A 239 -1.37 14.21 -3.19
N GLN A 240 -1.50 12.88 -3.22
CA GLN A 240 -1.10 12.06 -4.36
C GLN A 240 -2.02 12.28 -5.57
N ILE A 241 -3.32 12.48 -5.33
CA ILE A 241 -4.32 12.85 -6.35
C ILE A 241 -4.01 14.26 -6.87
N ASP A 242 -3.72 15.22 -5.98
CA ASP A 242 -3.40 16.60 -6.36
C ASP A 242 -2.10 16.68 -7.18
N TRP A 243 -1.09 15.87 -6.83
CA TRP A 243 0.15 15.73 -7.57
C TRP A 243 -0.04 15.09 -8.94
N PHE A 244 -0.85 14.02 -9.03
CA PHE A 244 -1.20 13.40 -10.30
C PHE A 244 -1.93 14.39 -11.22
N ASN A 245 -2.93 15.10 -10.71
CA ASN A 245 -3.65 16.11 -11.49
C ASN A 245 -2.72 17.23 -11.99
N THR A 246 -1.81 17.70 -11.13
CA THR A 246 -0.79 18.70 -11.50
C THR A 246 0.14 18.17 -12.60
N TYR A 247 0.67 16.96 -12.43
CA TYR A 247 1.54 16.31 -13.40
C TYR A 247 0.84 16.06 -14.74
N TYR A 248 -0.40 15.54 -14.70
CA TYR A 248 -1.17 15.26 -15.90
C TYR A 248 -1.43 16.54 -16.71
N GLN A 249 -1.92 17.60 -16.06
CA GLN A 249 -2.17 18.88 -16.72
C GLN A 249 -0.89 19.51 -17.30
N GLN A 250 0.21 19.54 -16.53
CA GLN A 250 1.42 20.27 -16.90
C GLN A 250 2.39 19.50 -17.80
N LYS A 251 2.50 18.18 -17.65
CA LYS A 251 3.53 17.35 -18.32
C LYS A 251 2.98 16.45 -19.41
N ILE A 252 1.75 15.95 -19.25
CA ILE A 252 1.08 15.10 -20.23
C ILE A 252 0.27 15.99 -21.18
N CYS A 253 -0.78 16.65 -20.70
CA CYS A 253 -1.61 17.56 -21.48
C CYS A 253 -0.90 18.84 -21.93
N LYS A 254 0.13 19.31 -21.21
CA LYS A 254 0.82 20.58 -21.49
C LYS A 254 -0.15 21.78 -21.64
N GLY A 255 -1.25 21.76 -20.88
CA GLY A 255 -2.33 22.76 -20.95
C GLY A 255 -3.35 22.58 -22.10
N GLN A 256 -3.29 21.49 -22.87
CA GLN A 256 -4.31 21.13 -23.87
C GLN A 256 -5.56 20.50 -23.24
N ASP A 257 -6.64 20.38 -24.01
CA ASP A 257 -7.87 19.73 -23.56
C ASP A 257 -7.66 18.25 -23.19
N LEU A 258 -8.34 17.82 -22.14
CA LEU A 258 -8.20 16.50 -21.52
C LEU A 258 -8.50 15.32 -22.44
N GLN A 259 -9.30 15.48 -23.49
CA GLN A 259 -9.54 14.39 -24.46
C GLN A 259 -8.30 14.12 -25.33
N THR A 260 -7.45 15.14 -25.55
CA THR A 260 -6.27 15.06 -26.42
C THR A 260 -5.14 14.25 -25.80
N CYS A 261 -5.01 14.28 -24.46
CA CYS A 261 -3.90 13.67 -23.72
C CYS A 261 -4.19 12.27 -23.14
N LYS A 262 -5.45 11.79 -23.18
CA LYS A 262 -5.80 10.42 -22.76
C LYS A 262 -4.97 9.30 -23.41
N PRO A 263 -4.59 9.37 -24.71
CA PRO A 263 -3.77 8.35 -25.36
C PRO A 263 -2.44 8.05 -24.65
N ASP A 264 -1.83 9.03 -23.98
CA ASP A 264 -0.55 8.83 -23.25
C ASP A 264 -0.67 7.87 -22.07
N PHE A 265 -1.89 7.66 -21.55
CA PHE A 265 -2.20 6.73 -20.46
C PHE A 265 -2.84 5.43 -20.92
N GLU A 266 -3.17 5.30 -22.22
CA GLU A 266 -3.80 4.08 -22.75
C GLU A 266 -2.89 2.85 -22.74
N ASN A 267 -1.56 3.01 -22.64
CA ASN A 267 -0.59 1.91 -22.59
C ASN A 267 0.19 1.82 -21.27
N ALA A 268 -0.20 2.60 -20.26
CA ALA A 268 0.45 2.62 -18.96
C ALA A 268 -0.25 1.71 -17.95
N LEU A 269 0.53 1.11 -17.05
CA LEU A 269 0.02 0.40 -15.88
C LEU A 269 -0.06 1.36 -14.68
N PHE A 270 -1.21 1.36 -14.00
CA PHE A 270 -1.42 2.12 -12.78
C PHE A 270 -1.40 1.17 -11.59
N TRP A 271 -0.48 1.38 -10.65
CA TRP A 271 -0.38 0.61 -9.42
C TRP A 271 -0.85 1.46 -8.24
N ILE A 272 -2.03 1.14 -7.69
CA ILE A 272 -2.49 1.67 -6.42
C ILE A 272 -2.06 0.67 -5.35
N GLY A 273 -1.02 1.01 -4.61
CA GLY A 273 -0.49 0.24 -3.49
C GLY A 273 -1.33 0.37 -2.21
N GLU A 274 -0.70 0.09 -1.09
CA GLU A 274 -1.28 -0.17 0.23
C GLU A 274 -1.83 1.06 0.99
N MET A 275 -2.73 1.81 0.33
CA MET A 275 -3.38 3.01 0.85
C MET A 275 -4.28 2.71 2.07
N GLY A 276 -3.69 2.78 3.25
CA GLY A 276 -4.38 2.60 4.53
C GLY A 276 -3.50 1.96 5.62
N VAL A 277 -2.34 1.38 5.25
CA VAL A 277 -1.41 0.78 6.23
C VAL A 277 -1.04 1.76 7.34
N ASN A 278 -0.78 3.03 7.01
CA ASN A 278 -0.45 4.07 8.00
C ASN A 278 -1.60 4.32 9.00
N ASP A 279 -2.85 4.37 8.52
CA ASP A 279 -4.04 4.64 9.31
C ASP A 279 -4.30 3.53 10.34
N TYR A 280 -4.27 2.26 9.91
CA TYR A 280 -4.39 1.13 10.85
C TYR A 280 -3.16 0.99 11.76
N SER A 281 -1.94 1.18 11.26
CA SER A 281 -0.71 1.10 12.09
C SER A 281 -0.67 2.18 13.18
N ARG A 282 -1.18 3.39 12.89
CA ARG A 282 -1.26 4.47 13.89
C ARG A 282 -2.41 4.29 14.89
N SER A 283 -3.34 3.38 14.64
CA SER A 283 -4.50 3.14 15.51
C SER A 283 -4.21 2.27 16.74
N PHE A 284 -3.07 1.57 16.80
CA PHE A 284 -2.68 0.76 17.97
C PHE A 284 -2.71 1.60 19.27
N LYS A 285 -3.25 1.01 20.34
CA LYS A 285 -3.47 1.65 21.66
C LYS A 285 -4.41 2.87 21.67
N THR A 286 -5.21 3.11 20.62
CA THR A 286 -6.14 4.26 20.55
C THR A 286 -7.61 3.83 20.53
N SER A 287 -8.52 4.80 20.74
CA SER A 287 -9.97 4.58 20.80
C SER A 287 -10.70 4.96 19.51
N ILE A 288 -10.00 5.12 18.40
CA ILE A 288 -10.61 5.48 17.12
C ILE A 288 -11.46 4.34 16.55
N SER A 289 -12.57 4.69 15.92
CA SER A 289 -13.43 3.71 15.24
C SER A 289 -12.70 3.09 14.05
N MET A 290 -12.57 1.77 14.05
CA MET A 290 -12.07 1.00 12.90
C MET A 290 -12.93 1.24 11.66
N GLN A 291 -14.25 1.41 11.81
CA GLN A 291 -15.16 1.74 10.72
C GLN A 291 -14.81 3.11 10.11
N MET A 292 -14.55 4.12 10.94
CA MET A 292 -14.18 5.46 10.46
C MET A 292 -12.86 5.45 9.66
N LEU A 293 -11.88 4.65 10.08
CA LEU A 293 -10.64 4.42 9.32
C LEU A 293 -10.95 3.75 7.97
N THR A 294 -11.75 2.68 7.97
CA THR A 294 -12.16 1.95 6.77
C THR A 294 -12.88 2.86 5.78
N ASP A 295 -13.94 3.54 6.20
CA ASP A 295 -14.74 4.41 5.33
C ASP A 295 -13.90 5.55 4.74
N SER A 296 -13.01 6.14 5.55
CA SER A 296 -12.11 7.22 5.11
C SER A 296 -11.06 6.75 4.09
N CYS A 297 -10.44 5.57 4.28
CA CYS A 297 -9.48 5.02 3.33
C CYS A 297 -10.17 4.61 2.01
N ILE A 298 -11.30 3.91 2.10
CA ILE A 298 -12.08 3.48 0.93
C ILE A 298 -12.56 4.69 0.12
N LEU A 299 -12.96 5.79 0.77
CA LEU A 299 -13.31 7.04 0.08
C LEU A 299 -12.15 7.58 -0.77
N HIS A 300 -10.94 7.65 -0.22
CA HIS A 300 -9.76 8.15 -0.94
C HIS A 300 -9.34 7.23 -2.10
N ILE A 301 -9.36 5.91 -1.90
CA ILE A 301 -9.08 4.94 -2.97
C ILE A 301 -10.12 5.06 -4.10
N ASN A 302 -11.40 5.21 -3.75
CA ASN A 302 -12.48 5.40 -4.72
C ASN A 302 -12.32 6.72 -5.50
N GLN A 303 -11.94 7.82 -4.83
CA GLN A 303 -11.66 9.11 -5.48
C GLN A 303 -10.46 9.03 -6.44
N LEU A 304 -9.39 8.34 -6.05
CA LEU A 304 -8.24 8.10 -6.91
C LEU A 304 -8.65 7.25 -8.14
N LEU A 305 -9.36 6.14 -7.93
CA LEU A 305 -9.85 5.28 -9.02
C LEU A 305 -10.72 6.05 -10.03
N MET A 306 -11.71 6.81 -9.55
CA MET A 306 -12.53 7.69 -10.39
C MET A 306 -11.66 8.65 -11.20
N THR A 307 -10.69 9.29 -10.54
CA THR A 307 -9.78 10.28 -11.17
C THR A 307 -8.93 9.63 -12.27
N LEU A 308 -8.34 8.45 -12.02
CA LEU A 308 -7.53 7.74 -13.01
C LEU A 308 -8.38 7.33 -14.22
N LEU A 309 -9.57 6.74 -13.99
CA LEU A 309 -10.46 6.27 -15.05
C LEU A 309 -11.00 7.43 -15.91
N GLN A 310 -11.40 8.55 -15.30
CA GLN A 310 -11.84 9.76 -16.01
C GLN A 310 -10.73 10.37 -16.89
N ASN A 311 -9.47 10.28 -16.44
CA ASN A 311 -8.29 10.71 -17.19
C ASN A 311 -7.70 9.61 -18.09
N GLY A 312 -8.46 8.55 -18.40
CA GLY A 312 -8.15 7.60 -19.46
C GLY A 312 -7.37 6.35 -19.07
N ALA A 313 -7.01 6.16 -17.80
CA ALA A 313 -6.30 4.96 -17.35
C ALA A 313 -7.05 3.68 -17.75
N ARG A 314 -6.34 2.70 -18.33
CA ARG A 314 -6.92 1.45 -18.85
C ARG A 314 -6.58 0.21 -18.04
N TYR A 315 -5.41 0.20 -17.40
CA TYR A 315 -4.85 -0.97 -16.73
C TYR A 315 -4.49 -0.55 -15.30
N ILE A 316 -5.28 -0.98 -14.32
CA ILE A 316 -5.16 -0.57 -12.92
C ILE A 316 -5.07 -1.81 -12.02
N VAL A 317 -4.05 -1.85 -11.17
CA VAL A 317 -3.95 -2.79 -10.04
C VAL A 317 -4.27 -2.03 -8.77
N VAL A 318 -5.12 -2.60 -7.92
CA VAL A 318 -5.48 -2.04 -6.62
C VAL A 318 -5.12 -3.05 -5.54
N GLN A 319 -4.07 -2.75 -4.80
CA GLN A 319 -3.51 -3.62 -3.77
C GLN A 319 -4.36 -3.56 -2.50
N GLY A 320 -4.81 -4.73 -2.03
CA GLY A 320 -5.39 -4.88 -0.70
C GLY A 320 -4.36 -4.65 0.40
N LEU A 321 -4.84 -4.32 1.60
CA LEU A 321 -3.97 -4.12 2.75
C LEU A 321 -3.47 -5.47 3.31
N PRO A 322 -2.17 -5.60 3.63
CA PRO A 322 -1.64 -6.77 4.36
C PRO A 322 -2.12 -6.77 5.82
N PRO A 323 -1.97 -7.89 6.57
CA PRO A 323 -2.34 -7.98 7.97
C PRO A 323 -1.38 -7.19 8.87
N VAL A 324 -1.62 -5.89 9.00
CA VAL A 324 -0.84 -4.95 9.84
C VAL A 324 -0.73 -5.42 11.30
N GLY A 325 -1.72 -6.17 11.80
CA GLY A 325 -1.68 -6.77 13.14
C GLY A 325 -0.61 -7.87 13.32
N CYS A 326 -0.02 -8.39 12.25
CA CYS A 326 1.10 -9.34 12.29
C CYS A 326 2.49 -8.68 12.32
N LEU A 327 2.58 -7.35 12.16
CA LEU A 327 3.86 -6.63 12.19
C LEU A 327 4.42 -6.56 13.61
N SER A 328 5.75 -6.49 13.75
CA SER A 328 6.42 -6.43 15.06
C SER A 328 5.87 -5.28 15.92
N SER A 329 5.56 -4.14 15.32
CA SER A 329 4.92 -3.01 15.99
C SER A 329 3.56 -3.36 16.59
N GLY A 330 2.69 -4.06 15.86
CA GLY A 330 1.38 -4.47 16.35
C GLY A 330 1.48 -5.42 17.54
N VAL A 331 2.26 -6.49 17.40
CA VAL A 331 2.42 -7.50 18.44
C VAL A 331 3.16 -6.99 19.69
N SER A 332 4.00 -5.96 19.56
CA SER A 332 4.66 -5.29 20.70
C SER A 332 3.83 -4.18 21.34
N LEU A 333 2.88 -3.58 20.61
CA LEU A 333 2.03 -2.49 21.13
C LEU A 333 0.69 -2.99 21.69
N CYS A 334 0.25 -4.20 21.36
CA CYS A 334 -0.99 -4.76 21.91
C CYS A 334 -0.74 -5.78 23.04
N PRO A 335 -1.68 -5.94 24.00
CA PRO A 335 -1.59 -7.01 24.99
C PRO A 335 -1.56 -8.38 24.34
N LEU A 336 -0.68 -9.28 24.79
CA LEU A 336 -0.52 -10.63 24.20
C LEU A 336 -1.83 -11.46 24.18
N LYS A 337 -2.75 -11.21 25.12
CA LYS A 337 -4.08 -11.83 25.16
C LYS A 337 -5.03 -11.41 24.01
N ASN A 338 -4.66 -10.38 23.23
CA ASN A 338 -5.41 -9.90 22.08
C ASN A 338 -4.86 -10.45 20.74
N LEU A 339 -3.89 -11.37 20.81
CA LEU A 339 -3.34 -12.05 19.64
C LEU A 339 -4.20 -13.27 19.26
N ASP A 340 -4.28 -13.55 17.97
CA ASP A 340 -4.89 -14.76 17.43
C ASP A 340 -3.96 -15.99 17.56
N LYS A 341 -4.41 -17.16 17.08
CA LYS A 341 -3.62 -18.40 17.12
C LYS A 341 -2.34 -18.37 16.27
N MET A 342 -2.20 -17.40 15.37
CA MET A 342 -1.00 -17.18 14.56
C MET A 342 -0.09 -16.11 15.19
N GLY A 343 -0.50 -15.49 16.31
CA GLY A 343 0.28 -14.47 17.01
C GLY A 343 0.01 -13.04 16.53
N CYS A 344 -1.03 -12.79 15.72
CA CYS A 344 -1.32 -11.46 15.17
C CYS A 344 -2.46 -10.73 15.93
N VAL A 345 -2.44 -9.40 15.95
CA VAL A 345 -3.44 -8.58 16.66
C VAL A 345 -4.83 -8.68 16.03
N THR A 346 -5.74 -9.41 16.69
CA THR A 346 -7.07 -9.76 16.17
C THR A 346 -7.91 -8.55 15.76
N ILE A 347 -8.02 -7.52 16.59
CA ILE A 347 -8.94 -6.38 16.34
C ILE A 347 -8.57 -5.58 15.08
N ILE A 348 -7.27 -5.36 14.84
CA ILE A 348 -6.78 -4.64 13.66
C ILE A 348 -6.87 -5.53 12.41
N ASN A 349 -6.53 -6.81 12.55
CA ASN A 349 -6.64 -7.77 11.46
C ASN A 349 -8.10 -7.96 10.99
N THR A 350 -9.07 -8.08 11.89
CA THR A 350 -10.50 -8.12 11.55
C THR A 350 -10.96 -6.83 10.85
N ALA A 351 -10.50 -5.66 11.29
CA ALA A 351 -10.81 -4.39 10.63
C ALA A 351 -10.27 -4.33 9.18
N ILE A 352 -9.06 -4.83 8.97
CA ILE A 352 -8.43 -4.89 7.65
C ILE A 352 -9.10 -5.93 6.74
N MET A 353 -9.54 -7.07 7.27
CA MET A 353 -10.36 -8.02 6.50
C MET A 353 -11.65 -7.37 5.99
N MET A 354 -12.35 -6.61 6.85
CA MET A 354 -13.55 -5.87 6.44
C MET A 354 -13.23 -4.78 5.40
N HIS A 355 -12.13 -4.04 5.58
CA HIS A 355 -11.64 -3.08 4.58
C HIS A 355 -11.43 -3.76 3.22
N ASN A 356 -10.69 -4.86 3.19
CA ASN A 356 -10.38 -5.59 1.96
C ASN A 356 -11.65 -6.13 1.27
N GLN A 357 -12.63 -6.62 2.03
CA GLN A 357 -13.93 -7.04 1.48
C GLN A 357 -14.73 -5.88 0.89
N ILE A 358 -14.71 -4.70 1.53
CA ILE A 358 -15.38 -3.49 1.01
C ILE A 358 -14.66 -2.99 -0.25
N LEU A 359 -13.33 -3.01 -0.26
CA LEU A 359 -12.50 -2.63 -1.40
C LEU A 359 -12.76 -3.52 -2.62
N GLN A 360 -12.81 -4.84 -2.44
CA GLN A 360 -13.17 -5.79 -3.49
C GLN A 360 -14.53 -5.48 -4.10
N LYS A 361 -15.58 -5.29 -3.27
CA LYS A 361 -16.93 -4.90 -3.75
C LYS A 361 -16.95 -3.57 -4.51
N LYS A 362 -16.10 -2.61 -4.14
CA LYS A 362 -15.94 -1.36 -4.90
C LYS A 362 -15.30 -1.62 -6.27
N ILE A 363 -14.23 -2.42 -6.31
CA ILE A 363 -13.54 -2.82 -7.54
C ILE A 363 -14.48 -3.59 -8.48
N GLU A 364 -15.30 -4.52 -7.97
CA GLU A 364 -16.36 -5.21 -8.73
C GLU A 364 -17.42 -4.25 -9.32
N GLY A 365 -17.70 -3.14 -8.61
CA GLY A 365 -18.53 -2.05 -9.13
C GLY A 365 -17.87 -1.36 -10.32
N PHE A 366 -16.59 -0.97 -10.17
CA PHE A 366 -15.80 -0.36 -11.24
C PHE A 366 -15.62 -1.29 -12.45
N GLN A 367 -15.35 -2.58 -12.25
CA GLN A 367 -15.22 -3.57 -13.33
C GLN A 367 -16.50 -3.68 -14.17
N ARG A 368 -17.69 -3.62 -13.54
CA ARG A 368 -18.98 -3.61 -14.24
C ARG A 368 -19.28 -2.29 -14.95
N GLN A 369 -18.87 -1.16 -14.36
CA GLN A 369 -19.07 0.18 -14.94
C GLN A 369 -18.11 0.47 -16.11
N TYR A 370 -16.92 -0.13 -16.10
CA TYR A 370 -15.84 0.11 -17.05
C TYR A 370 -15.36 -1.20 -17.70
N PRO A 371 -16.23 -1.93 -18.44
CA PRO A 371 -15.92 -3.25 -18.99
C PRO A 371 -14.83 -3.24 -20.07
N ASP A 372 -14.46 -2.09 -20.62
CA ASP A 372 -13.37 -1.87 -21.57
C ASP A 372 -11.98 -1.67 -20.89
N ARG A 373 -11.97 -1.49 -19.56
CA ARG A 373 -10.76 -1.35 -18.72
C ARG A 373 -10.42 -2.68 -18.04
N ALA A 374 -9.18 -2.86 -17.60
CA ALA A 374 -8.80 -3.95 -16.70
C ALA A 374 -8.43 -3.34 -15.35
N ILE A 375 -9.27 -3.60 -14.36
CA ILE A 375 -9.08 -3.18 -12.97
C ILE A 375 -9.00 -4.48 -12.18
N ILE A 376 -7.87 -4.76 -11.54
CA ILE A 376 -7.65 -6.00 -10.79
C ILE A 376 -7.37 -5.70 -9.32
N TYR A 377 -7.89 -6.53 -8.42
CA TYR A 377 -7.57 -6.50 -7.00
C TYR A 377 -6.32 -7.36 -6.73
N GLY A 378 -5.29 -6.81 -6.08
CA GLY A 378 -4.09 -7.54 -5.66
C GLY A 378 -4.19 -7.96 -4.20
N ASP A 379 -4.44 -9.24 -3.94
CA ASP A 379 -4.71 -9.78 -2.60
C ASP A 379 -3.42 -9.99 -1.79
N SER A 380 -2.88 -8.87 -1.31
CA SER A 380 -1.69 -8.89 -0.44
C SER A 380 -1.98 -9.42 0.96
N TRP A 381 -3.25 -9.51 1.37
CA TRP A 381 -3.63 -10.15 2.61
C TRP A 381 -3.37 -11.66 2.52
N ASN A 382 -4.02 -12.33 1.58
CA ASN A 382 -3.88 -13.77 1.43
C ASN A 382 -2.47 -14.16 0.97
N ALA A 383 -1.79 -13.32 0.17
CA ALA A 383 -0.39 -13.56 -0.20
C ALA A 383 0.53 -13.55 1.04
N TYR A 384 0.36 -12.57 1.94
CA TYR A 384 1.11 -12.49 3.20
C TYR A 384 0.78 -13.69 4.11
N MET A 385 -0.51 -14.02 4.26
CA MET A 385 -0.95 -15.13 5.11
C MET A 385 -0.48 -16.49 4.59
N ALA A 386 -0.42 -16.70 3.26
CA ALA A 386 0.13 -17.90 2.66
C ALA A 386 1.64 -18.08 2.93
N ILE A 387 2.37 -16.98 3.14
CA ILE A 387 3.77 -17.01 3.58
C ILE A 387 3.87 -17.36 5.07
N LEU A 388 3.08 -16.71 5.93
CA LEU A 388 3.05 -17.01 7.37
C LEU A 388 2.57 -18.44 7.69
N ALA A 389 1.68 -19.01 6.88
CA ALA A 389 1.20 -20.38 7.06
C ALA A 389 2.22 -21.46 6.64
N SER A 390 3.30 -21.10 5.96
CA SER A 390 4.33 -22.04 5.48
C SER A 390 5.71 -21.37 5.31
N PRO A 391 6.26 -20.71 6.35
CA PRO A 391 7.42 -19.83 6.20
C PRO A 391 8.67 -20.55 5.67
N GLN A 392 8.84 -21.83 6.00
CA GLN A 392 9.94 -22.66 5.51
C GLN A 392 9.91 -22.83 3.97
N LYS A 393 8.73 -22.88 3.34
CA LYS A 393 8.58 -22.92 1.87
C LYS A 393 9.16 -21.67 1.20
N TYR A 394 9.09 -20.54 1.90
CA TYR A 394 9.62 -19.25 1.47
C TYR A 394 10.98 -18.93 2.11
N GLN A 395 11.63 -19.91 2.74
CA GLN A 395 12.92 -19.78 3.43
C GLN A 395 12.94 -18.72 4.56
N ILE A 396 11.78 -18.30 5.03
CA ILE A 396 11.59 -17.43 6.19
C ILE A 396 11.79 -18.26 7.47
N GLN A 397 12.54 -17.71 8.42
CA GLN A 397 12.80 -18.30 9.73
C GLN A 397 12.19 -17.47 10.86
N GLU A 398 12.14 -16.14 10.70
CA GLU A 398 11.66 -15.21 11.72
C GLU A 398 10.47 -14.37 11.18
N PRO A 399 9.23 -14.81 11.45
CA PRO A 399 8.03 -14.14 10.97
C PRO A 399 7.68 -12.86 11.75
N PHE A 400 8.06 -12.71 13.03
CA PHE A 400 7.51 -11.66 13.89
C PHE A 400 8.51 -10.63 14.40
N LYS A 401 9.78 -11.00 14.64
CA LYS A 401 10.78 -10.00 15.09
C LYS A 401 11.22 -9.10 13.94
N ALA A 402 11.46 -7.83 14.24
CA ALA A 402 12.12 -6.92 13.31
C ALA A 402 13.58 -7.35 13.10
N CYS A 403 14.05 -7.39 11.85
CA CYS A 403 15.45 -7.56 11.54
C CYS A 403 16.29 -6.37 12.04
N CYS A 404 15.79 -5.14 11.89
CA CYS A 404 16.43 -3.91 12.30
C CYS A 404 15.62 -3.20 13.39
N GLY A 405 16.20 -2.98 14.56
CA GLY A 405 15.48 -2.34 15.66
C GLY A 405 16.20 -2.37 16.99
N ALA A 406 15.46 -2.14 18.07
CA ALA A 406 15.99 -2.13 19.42
C ALA A 406 16.47 -3.53 19.84
N ARG A 407 17.61 -3.59 20.53
CA ARG A 407 18.10 -4.81 21.19
C ARG A 407 17.14 -5.29 22.28
N ASP A 408 16.59 -4.32 23.02
CA ASP A 408 15.72 -4.55 24.16
C ASP A 408 14.28 -4.15 23.80
N GLY A 409 13.38 -5.13 23.82
CA GLY A 409 11.97 -4.96 23.49
C GLY A 409 11.35 -6.26 22.98
N LEU A 410 10.04 -6.41 23.14
CA LEU A 410 9.33 -7.50 22.46
C LEU A 410 9.50 -7.34 20.95
N PHE A 411 9.73 -8.45 20.26
CA PHE A 411 9.88 -8.53 18.81
C PHE A 411 10.90 -7.56 18.16
N ASN A 412 11.94 -7.16 18.90
CA ASN A 412 12.96 -6.17 18.50
C ASN A 412 12.39 -4.78 18.15
N PHE A 413 11.17 -4.45 18.60
CA PHE A 413 10.50 -3.19 18.26
C PHE A 413 10.38 -2.25 19.46
N ASN A 414 10.75 -0.98 19.28
CA ASN A 414 10.58 0.07 20.28
C ASN A 414 10.22 1.40 19.59
N GLN A 415 9.07 1.98 19.96
CA GLN A 415 8.56 3.25 19.42
C GLN A 415 9.44 4.49 19.71
N HIS A 416 10.48 4.35 20.53
CA HIS A 416 11.45 5.40 20.87
C HIS A 416 12.87 5.09 20.36
N SER A 417 13.09 3.93 19.71
CA SER A 417 14.39 3.50 19.18
C SER A 417 14.17 2.70 17.90
N PHE A 418 13.87 3.43 16.82
CA PHE A 418 13.61 2.86 15.49
C PHE A 418 14.90 2.42 14.80
N CYS A 419 14.81 1.55 13.80
CA CYS A 419 15.93 1.17 12.93
C CYS A 419 16.76 2.39 12.49
N GLY A 420 18.09 2.30 12.66
CA GLY A 420 19.04 3.38 12.35
C GLY A 420 19.29 4.37 13.50
N PHE A 421 18.49 4.35 14.58
CA PHE A 421 18.79 5.13 15.78
C PHE A 421 20.01 4.56 16.52
N PRO A 422 20.81 5.39 17.24
CA PRO A 422 21.88 4.91 18.11
C PRO A 422 21.42 3.81 19.07
N GLY A 423 22.21 2.74 19.18
CA GLY A 423 21.90 1.57 20.01
C GLY A 423 21.09 0.46 19.32
N THR A 424 20.46 0.72 18.16
CA THR A 424 19.77 -0.32 17.38
C THR A 424 20.75 -1.28 16.69
N THR A 425 20.22 -2.43 16.28
CA THR A 425 20.97 -3.49 15.58
C THR A 425 20.22 -3.97 14.36
N THR A 426 20.95 -4.49 13.37
CA THR A 426 20.41 -5.19 12.20
C THR A 426 20.77 -6.67 12.27
N CYS A 427 19.82 -7.54 11.88
CA CYS A 427 20.04 -8.97 11.80
C CYS A 427 21.09 -9.33 10.72
N PRO A 428 21.78 -10.47 10.86
CA PRO A 428 22.81 -10.88 9.89
C PRO A 428 22.25 -11.05 8.47
N ASP A 429 21.13 -11.77 8.35
CA ASP A 429 20.50 -12.13 7.08
C ASP A 429 19.03 -11.69 7.02
N PRO A 430 18.72 -10.52 6.42
CA PRO A 430 17.34 -10.05 6.22
C PRO A 430 16.48 -10.99 5.37
N SER A 431 17.07 -11.88 4.56
CA SER A 431 16.29 -12.80 3.71
C SER A 431 15.48 -13.83 4.49
N LYS A 432 15.78 -14.02 5.78
CA LYS A 432 15.08 -14.94 6.69
C LYS A 432 13.96 -14.28 7.49
N TYR A 433 13.74 -12.98 7.32
CA TYR A 433 12.84 -12.17 8.13
C TYR A 433 11.65 -11.66 7.30
N VAL A 434 10.47 -11.59 7.90
CA VAL A 434 9.30 -10.90 7.30
C VAL A 434 9.36 -9.39 7.54
N ASN A 435 9.68 -9.01 8.78
CA ASN A 435 9.67 -7.62 9.25
C ASN A 435 11.07 -7.01 9.13
N TRP A 436 11.19 -5.89 8.43
CA TRP A 436 12.43 -5.12 8.37
C TRP A 436 12.63 -4.32 9.65
N ASP A 437 11.84 -3.28 9.89
CA ASP A 437 11.95 -2.36 11.04
C ASP A 437 10.78 -2.46 12.03
N GLY A 438 9.93 -3.47 11.84
CA GLY A 438 8.72 -3.70 12.63
C GLY A 438 7.49 -2.88 12.21
N ILE A 439 7.64 -1.96 11.26
CA ILE A 439 6.53 -1.28 10.57
C ILE A 439 6.51 -1.67 9.08
N HIS A 440 7.66 -1.98 8.50
CA HIS A 440 7.82 -2.31 7.09
C HIS A 440 8.39 -3.72 6.86
N LEU A 441 8.28 -4.19 5.63
CA LEU A 441 8.67 -5.55 5.23
C LEU A 441 10.09 -5.60 4.66
N THR A 442 10.69 -6.78 4.67
CA THR A 442 11.99 -7.01 4.01
C THR A 442 11.86 -7.11 2.50
N GLU A 443 12.98 -6.94 1.77
CA GLU A 443 13.05 -7.19 0.32
C GLU A 443 12.59 -8.62 -0.02
N ALA A 444 12.96 -9.61 0.81
CA ALA A 444 12.55 -11.00 0.61
C ALA A 444 11.03 -11.18 0.72
N MET A 445 10.40 -10.55 1.72
CA MET A 445 8.95 -10.58 1.86
C MET A 445 8.25 -9.84 0.71
N HIS A 446 8.77 -8.69 0.28
CA HIS A 446 8.26 -7.98 -0.90
C HIS A 446 8.34 -8.84 -2.16
N LYS A 447 9.46 -9.54 -2.42
CA LYS A 447 9.54 -10.49 -3.55
C LYS A 447 8.48 -11.58 -3.46
N HIS A 448 8.34 -12.23 -2.31
CA HIS A 448 7.40 -13.35 -2.20
C HIS A 448 5.95 -12.90 -2.40
N ILE A 449 5.58 -11.72 -1.88
CA ILE A 449 4.29 -11.09 -2.20
C ILE A 449 4.17 -10.85 -3.70
N THR A 450 5.17 -10.24 -4.36
CA THR A 450 5.11 -10.02 -5.83
C THR A 450 4.98 -11.33 -6.61
N GLN A 451 5.72 -12.37 -6.26
CA GLN A 451 5.61 -13.69 -6.90
C GLN A 451 4.19 -14.28 -6.77
N LEU A 452 3.56 -14.13 -5.61
CA LEU A 452 2.20 -14.62 -5.36
C LEU A 452 1.14 -13.76 -6.11
N LEU A 453 1.28 -12.45 -6.13
CA LEU A 453 0.40 -11.54 -6.88
C LEU A 453 0.49 -11.77 -8.41
N LEU A 454 1.71 -11.90 -8.94
CA LEU A 454 1.94 -12.03 -10.38
C LEU A 454 1.70 -13.44 -10.93
N HIS A 455 2.00 -14.49 -10.15
CA HIS A 455 2.00 -15.89 -10.63
C HIS A 455 1.29 -16.88 -9.71
N GLY A 456 1.01 -16.53 -8.45
CA GLY A 456 0.40 -17.42 -7.47
C GLY A 456 -1.13 -17.42 -7.46
N GLY A 457 -1.78 -16.62 -8.32
CA GLY A 457 -3.24 -16.49 -8.35
C GLY A 457 -3.84 -15.51 -7.34
N PHE A 458 -3.02 -14.70 -6.67
CA PHE A 458 -3.46 -13.70 -5.67
C PHE A 458 -3.85 -12.35 -6.30
N CYS A 459 -4.29 -12.37 -7.56
CA CYS A 459 -4.90 -11.22 -8.23
C CYS A 459 -6.26 -11.63 -8.78
N HIS A 460 -7.26 -10.74 -8.62
CA HIS A 460 -8.64 -11.00 -9.00
C HIS A 460 -9.19 -9.86 -9.89
N PRO A 461 -9.35 -10.09 -11.22
CA PRO A 461 -8.79 -11.18 -12.03
C PRO A 461 -7.26 -11.29 -12.00
N SER A 462 -6.72 -12.40 -12.49
CA SER A 462 -5.27 -12.67 -12.51
C SER A 462 -4.46 -11.58 -13.21
N PHE A 463 -3.17 -11.43 -12.86
CA PHE A 463 -2.30 -10.47 -13.55
C PHE A 463 -2.13 -10.79 -15.05
N ASP A 464 -2.15 -12.07 -15.43
CA ASP A 464 -2.16 -12.47 -16.86
C ASP A 464 -3.36 -11.88 -17.60
N THR A 465 -4.51 -11.69 -16.94
CA THR A 465 -5.71 -11.06 -17.53
C THR A 465 -5.47 -9.59 -17.89
N ILE A 466 -4.69 -8.84 -17.09
CA ILE A 466 -4.38 -7.43 -17.39
C ILE A 466 -3.44 -7.32 -18.60
N VAL A 467 -2.49 -8.25 -18.74
CA VAL A 467 -1.55 -8.34 -19.87
C VAL A 467 -2.27 -8.79 -21.15
N LYS A 468 -3.09 -9.85 -21.06
CA LYS A 468 -3.93 -10.34 -22.17
C LYS A 468 -4.81 -9.26 -22.78
N LYS A 469 -5.57 -8.55 -21.94
CA LYS A 469 -6.42 -7.42 -22.39
C LYS A 469 -5.60 -6.28 -23.03
N LYS A 470 -4.37 -6.05 -22.57
CA LYS A 470 -3.44 -5.05 -23.10
C LYS A 470 -2.82 -5.44 -24.45
N LEU A 471 -2.64 -6.74 -24.71
CA LEU A 471 -2.11 -7.28 -25.96
C LEU A 471 -3.19 -7.61 -27.00
N GLY A 472 -4.46 -7.68 -26.59
CA GLY A 472 -5.58 -8.04 -27.47
C GLY A 472 -5.71 -9.55 -27.72
N THR A 473 -5.21 -10.36 -26.76
CA THR A 473 -5.07 -11.83 -26.82
C THR A 473 -5.78 -12.49 -25.65
#